data_AF-G9X013-F1
#
_entry.id   AF-G9X013-F1
#
_cell.length_a   1.000
_cell.length_b   1.000
_cell.length_c   1.000
_cell.angle_alpha   90.00
_cell.angle_beta   90.00
_cell.angle_gamma   90.00
#
_symmetry.space_group_name_H-M   'P 1'
#
loop_
_entity.id
_entity.type
_entity.pdbx_description
1 polymer ?
#
loop_
_entity_poly.entity_id
_entity_poly.type
_entity_poly.pdbx_seq_one_letter_code
_entity_poly.pdbx_strand_id
1 'polypeptide(L)'
;MSNRIYIIDFLRGFTIIHMIIYHTLYDLKYVFSVNMPFFSTNSWYFYQQYICMSFIFLSGFSTNFSKKLLRNAVKLSIISIIITVVTTLVSDEFAIKFGIIHFLAFSMLAIFFVKKIEDKSTNSHKNCSKNRFQNETNYKSFKKFGNKINIEYAIFSLITLSIFIVLKSKYFLKSDIYVGIYNFMQKLPLSFIYGFPRDDFYSADYFPIIPWIFLSFTGYFIGKFYKDINTEKIFEIKTDDYKNEIKYELECKEKIELNKIFRKNKILSFICVMGRHSLLIYVLHQVVIYGVLYIIFEIIIN
;
A
#
# COMPACT_ATOMS: atom_id res chain seq x y z
N MET A 1 -10.94 17.20 -14.56
CA MET A 1 -9.74 16.69 -13.87
C MET A 1 -10.19 15.72 -12.78
N SER A 2 -9.68 14.49 -12.71
CA SER A 2 -10.04 13.59 -11.59
C SER A 2 -9.57 14.23 -10.29
N ASN A 3 -10.42 14.26 -9.25
CA ASN A 3 -10.05 14.69 -7.89
C ASN A 3 -8.86 13.84 -7.40
N ARG A 4 -7.64 14.31 -7.67
CA ARG A 4 -6.38 13.70 -7.28
C ARG A 4 -6.00 14.27 -5.92
N ILE A 5 -5.58 13.39 -5.02
CA ILE A 5 -5.31 13.76 -3.64
C ILE A 5 -3.79 13.92 -3.49
N TYR A 6 -3.31 15.18 -3.52
CA TYR A 6 -1.89 15.52 -3.51
C TYR A 6 -1.13 14.98 -2.30
N ILE A 7 -1.79 14.89 -1.13
CA ILE A 7 -1.16 14.35 0.07
C ILE A 7 -0.74 12.88 -0.10
N ILE A 8 -1.50 12.07 -0.84
CA ILE A 8 -1.16 10.66 -1.09
C ILE A 8 0.06 10.58 -2.02
N ASP A 9 0.09 11.42 -3.06
CA ASP A 9 1.23 11.52 -3.96
C ASP A 9 2.48 11.99 -3.20
N PHE A 10 2.34 12.96 -2.30
CA PHE A 10 3.43 13.42 -1.45
C PHE A 10 3.96 12.31 -0.54
N LEU A 11 3.08 11.62 0.20
CA LEU A 11 3.48 10.55 1.12
C LEU A 11 4.19 9.42 0.37
N ARG A 12 3.70 9.04 -0.82
CA ARG A 12 4.40 8.07 -1.68
C ARG A 12 5.77 8.55 -2.13
N GLY A 13 5.87 9.81 -2.56
CA GLY A 13 7.14 10.43 -2.93
C GLY A 13 8.14 10.41 -1.78
N PHE A 14 7.68 10.76 -0.58
CA PHE A 14 8.49 10.75 0.63
C PHE A 14 9.02 9.35 0.95
N THR A 15 8.17 8.32 0.86
CA THR A 15 8.59 6.92 1.07
C THR A 15 9.61 6.46 0.02
N ILE A 16 9.47 6.88 -1.24
CA ILE A 16 10.44 6.55 -2.31
C ILE A 16 11.80 7.17 -2.04
N ILE A 17 11.85 8.42 -1.59
CA ILE A 17 13.11 9.07 -1.26
C ILE A 17 13.84 8.27 -0.17
N HIS A 18 13.12 7.85 0.86
CA HIS A 18 13.70 7.03 1.94
C HIS A 18 14.19 5.66 1.43
N MET A 19 13.44 5.04 0.53
CA MET A 19 13.83 3.78 -0.12
C MET A 19 15.11 3.94 -0.95
N ILE A 20 15.22 5.01 -1.76
CA ILE A 20 16.44 5.29 -2.53
C ILE A 20 17.63 5.46 -1.58
N ILE A 21 17.48 6.28 -0.53
CA ILE A 21 18.54 6.49 0.48
C ILE A 21 18.96 5.16 1.11
N TYR A 22 17.99 4.33 1.51
CA TYR A 22 18.26 3.03 2.11
C TYR A 22 19.07 2.12 1.18
N HIS A 23 18.66 1.99 -0.09
CA HIS A 23 19.36 1.13 -1.06
C HIS A 23 20.73 1.68 -1.45
N THR A 24 20.90 2.99 -1.60
CA THR A 24 22.22 3.59 -1.81
C THR A 24 23.18 3.25 -0.67
N LEU A 25 22.74 3.38 0.58
CA LEU A 25 23.57 3.03 1.73
C LEU A 25 23.82 1.51 1.81
N TYR A 26 22.83 0.70 1.43
CA TYR A 26 22.96 -0.77 1.41
C TYR A 26 24.05 -1.20 0.43
N ASP A 27 24.02 -0.69 -0.80
CA ASP A 27 25.01 -0.99 -1.84
C ASP A 27 26.39 -0.50 -1.42
N LEU A 28 26.51 0.72 -0.87
CA LEU A 28 27.79 1.23 -0.35
C LEU A 28 28.41 0.27 0.68
N LYS A 29 27.61 -0.25 1.62
CA LYS A 29 28.11 -1.17 2.64
C LYS A 29 28.44 -2.56 2.08
N TYR A 30 27.50 -3.18 1.35
CA TYR A 30 27.59 -4.61 1.01
C TYR A 30 28.25 -4.89 -0.33
N VAL A 31 28.15 -3.98 -1.30
CA VAL A 31 28.75 -4.11 -2.63
C VAL A 31 30.13 -3.44 -2.65
N PHE A 32 30.21 -2.19 -2.18
CA PHE A 32 31.45 -1.40 -2.22
C PHE A 32 32.25 -1.44 -0.91
N SER A 33 31.86 -2.27 0.04
CA SER A 33 32.58 -2.53 1.30
C SER A 33 32.92 -1.29 2.15
N VAL A 34 32.12 -0.22 2.03
CA VAL A 34 32.26 0.97 2.85
C VAL A 34 31.88 0.65 4.30
N ASN A 35 32.77 0.96 5.24
CA ASN A 35 32.54 0.68 6.65
C ASN A 35 31.37 1.53 7.21
N MET A 36 30.26 0.86 7.49
CA MET A 36 29.04 1.47 8.03
C MET A 36 28.52 0.65 9.23
N PRO A 37 29.09 0.84 10.44
CA PRO A 37 28.79 0.02 11.60
C PRO A 37 27.33 0.15 12.08
N PHE A 38 26.64 1.26 11.76
CA PHE A 38 25.26 1.49 12.16
C PHE A 38 24.25 0.51 11.53
N PHE A 39 24.61 -0.22 10.46
CA PHE A 39 23.70 -1.17 9.81
C PHE A 39 23.30 -2.36 10.68
N SER A 40 24.08 -2.70 11.71
CA SER A 40 23.73 -3.76 12.67
C SER A 40 22.84 -3.28 13.81
N THR A 41 22.51 -1.99 13.87
CA THR A 41 21.72 -1.42 14.96
C THR A 41 20.22 -1.68 14.76
N ASN A 42 19.48 -1.78 15.87
CA ASN A 42 18.02 -1.87 15.85
C ASN A 42 17.37 -0.67 15.16
N SER A 43 17.97 0.52 15.27
CA SER A 43 17.48 1.74 14.62
C SER A 43 17.44 1.60 13.10
N TRP A 44 18.47 0.99 12.52
CA TRP A 44 18.52 0.73 11.08
C TRP A 44 17.45 -0.27 10.63
N TYR A 45 17.25 -1.34 11.41
CA TYR A 45 16.16 -2.28 11.19
C TYR A 45 14.79 -1.56 11.22
N PHE A 46 14.52 -0.72 12.22
CA PHE A 46 13.27 0.02 12.29
C PHE A 46 13.07 0.99 11.12
N TYR A 47 14.15 1.61 10.64
CA TYR A 47 14.11 2.48 9.47
C TYR A 47 13.69 1.71 8.20
N GLN A 48 14.29 0.53 7.96
CA GLN A 48 13.87 -0.36 6.88
C GLN A 48 12.39 -0.75 7.03
N GLN A 49 11.96 -1.17 8.23
CA GLN A 49 10.59 -1.57 8.48
C GLN A 49 9.60 -0.43 8.23
N TYR A 50 9.94 0.79 8.63
CA TYR A 50 9.14 1.99 8.38
C TYR A 50 8.88 2.22 6.89
N ILE A 51 9.91 2.13 6.06
CA ILE A 51 9.81 2.31 4.59
C ILE A 51 8.85 1.28 4.01
N CYS A 52 9.06 0.01 4.36
CA CYS A 52 8.27 -1.09 3.83
C CYS A 52 6.80 -1.03 4.28
N MET A 53 6.57 -0.78 5.57
CA MET A 53 5.22 -0.64 6.12
C MET A 53 4.46 0.53 5.46
N SER A 54 5.15 1.65 5.22
CA SER A 54 4.57 2.81 4.56
C SER A 54 4.12 2.50 3.13
N PHE A 55 4.94 1.81 2.34
CA PHE A 55 4.57 1.43 0.97
C PHE A 55 3.36 0.50 0.92
N ILE A 56 3.38 -0.54 1.74
CA ILE A 56 2.32 -1.55 1.78
C ILE A 56 0.99 -0.91 2.19
N PHE A 57 1.03 -0.11 3.25
CA PHE A 57 -0.12 0.64 3.73
C PHE A 57 -0.66 1.61 2.68
N LEU A 58 0.20 2.44 2.09
CA LEU A 58 -0.18 3.43 1.08
C LEU A 58 -0.72 2.77 -0.19
N SER A 59 -0.21 1.59 -0.56
CA SER A 59 -0.74 0.81 -1.69
C SER A 59 -2.19 0.42 -1.43
N GLY A 60 -2.45 -0.21 -0.27
CA GLY A 60 -3.80 -0.58 0.17
C GLY A 60 -4.75 0.60 0.21
N PHE A 61 -4.36 1.69 0.87
CA PHE A 61 -5.14 2.93 0.96
C PHE A 61 -5.52 3.49 -0.41
N SER A 62 -4.56 3.52 -1.32
CA SER A 62 -4.73 4.14 -2.63
C SER A 62 -5.62 3.34 -3.59
N THR A 63 -5.86 2.04 -3.32
CA THR A 63 -6.78 1.24 -4.13
C THR A 63 -8.20 1.82 -4.15
N ASN A 64 -8.60 2.57 -3.11
CA ASN A 64 -9.91 3.24 -3.01
C ASN A 64 -10.13 4.35 -4.03
N PHE A 65 -9.04 4.91 -4.58
CA PHE A 65 -9.08 5.97 -5.59
C PHE A 65 -8.76 5.47 -6.99
N SER A 66 -8.47 4.16 -7.15
CA SER A 66 -8.17 3.56 -8.44
C SER A 66 -9.44 3.24 -9.23
N LYS A 67 -9.54 3.76 -10.46
CA LYS A 67 -10.62 3.44 -11.41
C LYS A 67 -10.43 2.12 -12.15
N LYS A 68 -9.19 1.64 -12.26
CA LYS A 68 -8.81 0.46 -13.07
C LYS A 68 -8.00 -0.53 -12.23
N LEU A 69 -8.54 -0.91 -11.07
CA LEU A 69 -7.84 -1.71 -10.06
C LEU A 69 -7.31 -3.04 -10.62
N LEU A 70 -8.17 -3.84 -11.27
CA LEU A 70 -7.77 -5.12 -11.86
C LEU A 70 -6.68 -4.97 -12.92
N ARG A 71 -6.81 -3.97 -13.81
CA ARG A 71 -5.80 -3.70 -14.84
C ARG A 71 -4.44 -3.36 -14.23
N ASN A 72 -4.43 -2.60 -13.13
CA ASN A 72 -3.21 -2.24 -12.44
C ASN A 72 -2.59 -3.45 -11.73
N ALA A 73 -3.39 -4.31 -11.10
CA ALA A 73 -2.92 -5.55 -10.50
C ALA A 73 -2.28 -6.48 -11.53
N VAL A 74 -2.96 -6.74 -12.66
CA VAL A 74 -2.44 -7.56 -13.76
C VAL A 74 -1.14 -6.98 -14.33
N LYS A 75 -1.08 -5.67 -14.57
CA LYS A 75 0.15 -5.01 -15.03
C LYS A 75 1.31 -5.25 -14.05
N LEU A 76 1.05 -5.15 -12.75
CA LEU A 76 2.07 -5.33 -11.73
C LEU A 76 2.51 -6.79 -11.60
N SER A 77 1.58 -7.75 -11.75
CA SER A 77 1.90 -9.19 -11.80
C SER A 77 2.81 -9.53 -12.99
N ILE A 78 2.55 -8.95 -14.16
CA ILE A 78 3.41 -9.17 -15.34
C ILE A 78 4.81 -8.59 -15.07
N ILE A 79 4.90 -7.37 -14.54
CA ILE A 79 6.18 -6.74 -14.21
C ILE A 79 6.94 -7.57 -13.17
N SER A 80 6.27 -8.09 -12.14
CA SER A 80 6.94 -8.87 -11.10
C SER A 80 7.54 -10.17 -11.65
N ILE A 81 6.80 -10.89 -12.51
CA ILE A 81 7.29 -12.10 -13.17
C ILE A 81 8.50 -11.79 -14.05
N ILE A 82 8.46 -10.69 -14.82
CA ILE A 82 9.60 -10.25 -15.64
C ILE A 82 10.81 -9.98 -14.75
N ILE A 83 10.63 -9.32 -13.60
CA ILE A 83 11.72 -9.05 -12.66
C ILE A 83 12.32 -10.36 -12.13
N THR A 84 11.51 -11.34 -11.74
CA THR A 84 12.03 -12.66 -11.34
C THR A 84 12.85 -13.31 -12.45
N VAL A 85 12.31 -13.38 -13.67
CA VAL A 85 13.01 -13.98 -14.81
C VAL A 85 14.34 -13.27 -15.08
N VAL A 86 14.34 -11.94 -15.18
CA VAL A 86 15.56 -11.17 -15.47
C VAL A 86 16.58 -11.32 -14.35
N THR A 87 16.17 -11.21 -13.10
CA THR A 87 17.12 -11.30 -11.97
C THR A 87 17.72 -12.68 -11.82
N THR A 88 16.93 -13.76 -11.99
CA THR A 88 17.43 -15.13 -11.99
C THR A 88 18.38 -15.41 -13.15
N LEU A 89 18.14 -14.84 -14.34
CA LEU A 89 19.06 -15.01 -15.47
C LEU A 89 20.38 -14.25 -15.30
N VAL A 90 20.39 -13.17 -14.53
CA VAL A 90 21.60 -12.36 -14.28
C VAL A 90 22.46 -12.94 -13.16
N SER A 91 21.85 -13.33 -12.03
CA SER A 91 22.56 -13.95 -10.91
C SER A 91 21.58 -14.61 -9.95
N ASP A 92 21.88 -15.85 -9.55
CA ASP A 92 21.11 -16.55 -8.52
C ASP A 92 21.17 -15.85 -7.15
N GLU A 93 22.27 -15.16 -6.85
CA GLU A 93 22.46 -14.38 -5.61
C GLU A 93 21.66 -13.08 -5.61
N PHE A 94 21.25 -12.57 -6.77
CA PHE A 94 20.41 -11.36 -6.86
C PHE A 94 18.97 -11.67 -7.28
N ALA A 95 18.61 -12.96 -7.38
CA ALA A 95 17.30 -13.39 -7.80
C ALA A 95 16.19 -12.90 -6.85
N ILE A 96 15.18 -12.22 -7.42
CA ILE A 96 13.99 -11.78 -6.69
C ILE A 96 12.87 -12.80 -6.93
N LYS A 97 12.73 -13.78 -6.03
CA LYS A 97 11.74 -14.86 -6.15
C LYS A 97 10.35 -14.44 -5.67
N PHE A 98 10.27 -13.65 -4.60
CA PHE A 98 9.00 -13.09 -4.11
C PHE A 98 9.20 -11.77 -3.36
N GLY A 99 9.63 -10.75 -4.10
CA GLY A 99 9.81 -9.40 -3.57
C GLY A 99 8.51 -8.62 -3.38
N ILE A 100 8.66 -7.38 -2.92
CA ILE A 100 7.58 -6.45 -2.65
C ILE A 100 6.64 -6.20 -3.85
N ILE A 101 7.12 -6.20 -5.10
CA ILE A 101 6.28 -5.97 -6.28
C ILE A 101 5.32 -7.15 -6.50
N HIS A 102 5.78 -8.39 -6.24
CA HIS A 102 4.94 -9.58 -6.25
C HIS A 102 3.83 -9.45 -5.21
N PHE A 103 4.22 -9.09 -3.99
CA PHE A 103 3.29 -8.86 -2.90
C PHE A 103 2.27 -7.77 -3.22
N LEU A 104 2.69 -6.62 -3.74
CA LEU A 104 1.80 -5.51 -4.09
C LEU A 104 0.83 -5.88 -5.22
N ALA A 105 1.26 -6.71 -6.18
CA ALA A 105 0.39 -7.23 -7.22
C ALA A 105 -0.68 -8.16 -6.64
N PHE A 106 -0.26 -9.10 -5.79
CA PHE A 106 -1.15 -10.03 -5.10
C PHE A 106 -2.15 -9.30 -4.20
N SER A 107 -1.68 -8.36 -3.37
CA SER A 107 -2.53 -7.64 -2.43
C SER A 107 -3.57 -6.77 -3.15
N MET A 108 -3.20 -6.15 -4.27
CA MET A 108 -4.12 -5.38 -5.10
C MET A 108 -5.20 -6.26 -5.74
N LEU A 109 -4.83 -7.47 -6.18
CA LEU A 109 -5.77 -8.47 -6.69
C LEU A 109 -6.70 -8.98 -5.59
N ALA A 110 -6.18 -9.26 -4.40
CA ALA A 110 -6.98 -9.66 -3.24
C ALA A 110 -8.01 -8.57 -2.87
N ILE A 111 -7.59 -7.30 -2.82
CA ILE A 111 -8.50 -6.17 -2.58
C ILE A 111 -9.56 -6.04 -3.68
N PHE A 112 -9.22 -6.33 -4.94
CA PHE A 112 -10.22 -6.35 -6.01
C PHE A 112 -11.33 -7.38 -5.76
N PHE A 113 -10.99 -8.58 -5.30
CA PHE A 113 -11.98 -9.59 -4.93
C PHE A 113 -12.80 -9.16 -3.71
N VAL A 114 -12.18 -8.59 -2.68
CA VAL A 114 -12.89 -8.04 -1.51
C VAL A 114 -13.94 -7.01 -1.95
N LYS A 115 -13.56 -6.04 -2.80
CA LYS A 115 -14.50 -5.06 -3.37
C LYS A 115 -15.64 -5.71 -4.13
N LYS A 116 -15.35 -6.72 -4.96
CA LYS A 116 -16.39 -7.42 -5.73
C LYS A 116 -17.41 -8.13 -4.83
N ILE A 117 -16.97 -8.67 -3.70
CA ILE A 117 -17.85 -9.30 -2.70
C ILE A 117 -18.72 -8.25 -2.01
N GLU A 118 -18.14 -7.12 -1.58
CA GLU A 118 -18.87 -5.99 -0.98
C GLU A 118 -19.95 -5.44 -1.93
N ASP A 119 -19.61 -5.21 -3.20
CA ASP A 119 -20.55 -4.70 -4.21
C ASP A 119 -21.71 -5.68 -4.48
N LYS A 120 -21.47 -6.99 -4.39
CA LYS A 120 -22.52 -8.00 -4.51
C LYS A 120 -23.46 -7.98 -3.30
N SER A 121 -22.93 -7.88 -2.09
CA SER A 121 -23.71 -7.82 -0.85
C SER A 121 -24.63 -6.60 -0.82
N THR A 122 -24.09 -5.43 -1.17
CA THR A 122 -24.86 -4.16 -1.20
C THR A 122 -25.97 -4.16 -2.26
N ASN A 123 -25.72 -4.73 -3.45
CA ASN A 123 -26.73 -4.85 -4.50
C ASN A 123 -27.83 -5.88 -4.15
N SER A 124 -27.47 -6.97 -3.47
CA SER A 124 -28.45 -7.96 -2.96
C SER A 124 -29.41 -7.33 -1.96
N HIS A 125 -28.89 -6.59 -0.96
CA HIS A 125 -29.72 -5.88 0.01
C HIS A 125 -30.61 -4.81 -0.62
N LYS A 126 -30.12 -4.06 -1.62
CA LYS A 126 -30.93 -3.07 -2.35
C LYS A 126 -32.06 -3.73 -3.15
N ASN A 127 -31.82 -4.87 -3.79
CA ASN A 127 -32.84 -5.60 -4.54
C ASN A 127 -33.89 -6.23 -3.62
N CYS A 128 -33.50 -6.81 -2.48
CA CYS A 128 -34.44 -7.32 -1.47
C CYS A 128 -35.29 -6.20 -0.85
N SER A 129 -34.69 -5.05 -0.55
CA SER A 129 -35.41 -3.88 -0.06
C SER A 129 -36.37 -3.33 -1.12
N LYS A 130 -35.91 -3.16 -2.36
CA LYS A 130 -36.75 -2.67 -3.48
C LYS A 130 -37.94 -3.59 -3.76
N ASN A 131 -37.76 -4.90 -3.74
CA ASN A 131 -38.87 -5.86 -3.91
C ASN A 131 -39.88 -5.84 -2.75
N ARG A 132 -39.47 -5.42 -1.55
CA ARG A 132 -40.36 -5.22 -0.39
C ARG A 132 -41.14 -3.90 -0.50
N PHE A 133 -40.48 -2.83 -0.96
CA PHE A 133 -41.07 -1.49 -1.08
C PHE A 133 -41.87 -1.26 -2.36
N GLN A 134 -41.77 -2.13 -3.36
CA GLN A 134 -42.62 -2.05 -4.56
C GLN A 134 -44.09 -2.41 -4.28
N ASN A 135 -44.39 -2.94 -3.09
CA ASN A 135 -45.74 -3.19 -2.59
C ASN A 135 -46.31 -2.07 -1.70
N GLU A 136 -45.53 -1.02 -1.39
CA GLU A 136 -46.02 0.12 -0.61
C GLU A 136 -45.86 1.42 -1.40
N THR A 137 -46.98 1.87 -1.98
CA THR A 137 -47.13 3.18 -2.60
C THR A 137 -46.85 4.29 -1.59
N ASN A 138 -45.66 4.90 -1.60
CA ASN A 138 -45.46 6.31 -1.23
C ASN A 138 -44.08 6.86 -1.65
N TYR A 139 -44.04 7.48 -2.83
CA TYR A 139 -42.85 8.01 -3.50
C TYR A 139 -42.29 9.33 -2.91
N LYS A 140 -42.73 9.79 -1.71
CA LYS A 140 -42.32 11.10 -1.15
C LYS A 140 -41.43 11.07 0.10
N SER A 141 -41.01 9.91 0.60
CA SER A 141 -40.15 9.80 1.80
C SER A 141 -38.69 9.39 1.53
N PHE A 142 -38.35 8.96 0.31
CA PHE A 142 -37.05 8.34 0.01
C PHE A 142 -35.89 9.31 -0.29
N LYS A 143 -35.85 10.46 0.37
CA LYS A 143 -34.67 11.37 0.38
C LYS A 143 -33.97 11.43 1.74
N LYS A 144 -34.01 10.32 2.48
CA LYS A 144 -33.24 10.11 3.72
C LYS A 144 -32.27 8.94 3.56
N PHE A 145 -31.51 8.94 2.47
CA PHE A 145 -30.33 8.06 2.29
C PHE A 145 -29.05 8.85 2.63
N GLY A 146 -29.05 9.48 3.81
CA GLY A 146 -27.86 9.98 4.47
C GLY A 146 -27.99 9.51 5.89
N ASN A 147 -27.22 8.50 6.27
CA ASN A 147 -26.87 8.15 7.65
C ASN A 147 -26.19 6.79 7.64
N LYS A 148 -24.86 6.79 7.74
CA LYS A 148 -24.11 6.34 8.92
C LYS A 148 -22.67 6.20 8.45
N ILE A 149 -21.73 6.95 9.05
CA ILE A 149 -20.31 6.63 8.96
C ILE A 149 -20.21 5.11 9.16
N ASN A 150 -19.71 4.37 8.17
CA ASN A 150 -19.53 2.93 8.31
C ASN A 150 -18.35 2.69 9.26
N ILE A 151 -18.64 2.77 10.56
CA ILE A 151 -17.69 2.53 11.63
C ILE A 151 -17.10 1.12 11.55
N GLU A 152 -17.79 0.21 10.87
CA GLU A 152 -17.31 -1.11 10.47
C GLU A 152 -15.95 -1.04 9.76
N TYR A 153 -15.71 -0.07 8.87
CA TYR A 153 -14.40 0.07 8.21
C TYR A 153 -13.30 0.49 9.17
N ALA A 154 -13.60 1.33 10.16
CA ALA A 154 -12.64 1.66 11.21
C ALA A 154 -12.34 0.43 12.08
N ILE A 155 -13.36 -0.34 12.47
CA ILE A 155 -13.22 -1.58 13.23
C ILE A 155 -12.39 -2.60 12.45
N PHE A 156 -12.71 -2.86 11.17
CA PHE A 156 -11.94 -3.77 10.33
C PHE A 156 -10.49 -3.33 10.20
N SER A 157 -10.21 -2.03 10.08
CA SER A 157 -8.83 -1.54 10.04
C SER A 157 -8.06 -1.81 11.34
N LEU A 158 -8.71 -1.66 12.50
CA LEU A 158 -8.09 -1.97 13.79
C LEU A 158 -7.86 -3.47 13.97
N ILE A 159 -8.81 -4.30 13.54
CA ILE A 159 -8.67 -5.77 13.55
C ILE A 159 -7.49 -6.19 12.68
N THR A 160 -7.42 -5.75 11.42
CA THR A 160 -6.32 -6.15 10.52
C THR A 160 -4.98 -5.63 11.00
N LEU A 161 -4.92 -4.41 11.57
CA LEU A 161 -3.70 -3.88 12.17
C LEU A 161 -3.25 -4.70 13.38
N SER A 162 -4.19 -5.11 14.23
CA SER A 162 -3.91 -5.94 15.41
C SER A 162 -3.37 -7.31 14.99
N ILE A 163 -3.98 -7.96 14.00
CA ILE A 163 -3.49 -9.23 13.45
C ILE A 163 -2.06 -9.07 12.89
N PHE A 164 -1.80 -8.00 12.13
CA PHE A 164 -0.45 -7.72 11.62
C PHE A 164 0.59 -7.61 12.75
N ILE A 165 0.28 -6.85 13.81
CA ILE A 165 1.17 -6.65 14.96
C ILE A 165 1.42 -7.98 15.69
N VAL A 166 0.37 -8.75 15.96
CA VAL A 166 0.47 -10.05 16.64
C VAL A 166 1.33 -11.01 15.85
N LEU A 167 1.05 -11.19 14.56
CA LEU A 167 1.79 -12.15 13.70
C LEU A 167 3.26 -11.75 13.50
N LYS A 168 3.57 -10.46 13.57
CA LYS A 168 4.95 -9.95 13.49
C LYS A 168 5.66 -9.93 14.85
N SER A 169 4.95 -10.16 15.95
CA SER A 169 5.52 -10.10 17.28
C SER A 169 6.52 -11.24 17.51
N LYS A 170 7.60 -10.95 18.24
CA LYS A 170 8.59 -11.96 18.66
C LYS A 170 7.95 -13.07 19.50
N TYR A 171 6.85 -12.77 20.22
CA TYR A 171 6.12 -13.73 21.04
C TYR A 171 5.41 -14.77 20.18
N PHE A 172 4.65 -14.33 19.17
CA PHE A 172 3.95 -15.24 18.27
C PHE A 172 4.93 -16.14 17.50
N LEU A 173 6.00 -15.55 16.95
CA LEU A 173 7.03 -16.29 16.18
C LEU A 173 7.80 -17.33 17.00
N LYS A 174 7.76 -17.24 18.34
CA LYS A 174 8.39 -18.22 19.25
C LYS A 174 7.39 -19.22 19.84
N SER A 175 6.10 -19.09 19.55
CA SER A 175 5.07 -19.98 20.09
C SER A 175 5.13 -21.37 19.45
N ASP A 176 4.79 -22.41 20.22
CA ASP A 176 4.73 -23.79 19.72
C ASP A 176 3.76 -23.93 18.55
N ILE A 177 2.68 -23.14 18.56
CA ILE A 177 1.70 -23.07 17.47
C ILE A 177 2.36 -22.61 16.18
N TYR A 178 3.10 -21.49 16.21
CA TYR A 178 3.79 -20.99 15.03
C TYR A 178 4.85 -21.98 14.54
N VAL A 179 5.65 -22.56 15.45
CA VAL A 179 6.67 -23.56 15.09
C VAL A 179 6.05 -24.79 14.44
N GLY A 180 4.92 -25.30 14.98
CA GLY A 180 4.18 -26.42 14.39
C GLY A 180 3.66 -26.10 12.99
N ILE A 181 3.04 -24.93 12.80
CA ILE A 181 2.57 -24.46 11.49
C ILE A 181 3.74 -24.30 10.53
N TYR A 182 4.86 -23.71 10.98
CA TYR A 182 6.05 -23.46 10.19
C TYR A 182 6.63 -24.78 9.66
N ASN A 183 6.80 -25.78 10.52
CA ASN A 183 7.32 -27.10 10.15
C ASN A 183 6.41 -27.86 9.18
N PHE A 184 5.10 -27.68 9.27
CA PHE A 184 4.15 -28.26 8.33
C PHE A 184 4.17 -27.52 6.98
N MET A 185 4.09 -26.19 7.00
CA MET A 185 4.02 -25.35 5.81
C MET A 185 5.28 -25.44 4.95
N GLN A 186 6.46 -25.55 5.55
CA GLN A 186 7.72 -25.69 4.81
C GLN A 186 7.77 -26.92 3.88
N LYS A 187 6.98 -27.96 4.16
CA LYS A 187 6.91 -29.18 3.33
C LYS A 187 6.14 -28.96 2.02
N LEU A 188 5.34 -27.90 1.93
CA LEU A 188 4.51 -27.61 0.76
C LEU A 188 5.33 -26.89 -0.31
N PRO A 189 5.05 -27.13 -1.62
CA PRO A 189 5.65 -26.35 -2.68
C PRO A 189 5.24 -24.88 -2.57
N LEU A 190 6.15 -23.97 -2.92
CA LEU A 190 5.92 -22.50 -2.90
C LEU A 190 5.54 -21.93 -1.52
N SER A 191 5.89 -22.62 -0.44
CA SER A 191 5.66 -22.20 0.94
C SER A 191 6.21 -20.80 1.28
N PHE A 192 7.30 -20.39 0.62
CA PHE A 192 7.86 -19.03 0.72
C PHE A 192 6.87 -17.93 0.30
N ILE A 193 5.94 -18.18 -0.64
CA ILE A 193 4.94 -17.17 -1.04
C ILE A 193 4.07 -16.79 0.17
N TYR A 194 3.76 -17.77 1.02
CA TYR A 194 2.92 -17.59 2.20
C TYR A 194 3.66 -17.04 3.41
N GLY A 195 4.99 -17.09 3.43
CA GLY A 195 5.81 -16.68 4.60
C GLY A 195 6.52 -17.81 5.31
N PHE A 196 6.56 -19.01 4.72
CA PHE A 196 7.17 -20.20 5.31
C PHE A 196 8.28 -20.72 4.38
N PRO A 197 9.35 -19.94 4.15
CA PRO A 197 10.40 -20.35 3.23
C PRO A 197 11.12 -21.60 3.77
N ARG A 198 11.57 -22.46 2.86
CA ARG A 198 12.44 -23.59 3.21
C ARG A 198 13.84 -23.11 3.60
N ASP A 199 14.61 -23.93 4.30
CA ASP A 199 15.97 -23.58 4.71
C ASP A 199 16.93 -23.29 3.53
N ASP A 200 16.67 -23.86 2.35
CA ASP A 200 17.41 -23.62 1.11
C ASP A 200 16.93 -22.39 0.32
N PHE A 201 15.91 -21.68 0.82
CA PHE A 201 15.33 -20.54 0.11
C PHE A 201 16.12 -19.25 0.35
N TYR A 202 16.59 -18.68 -0.74
CA TYR A 202 17.15 -17.34 -0.78
C TYR A 202 16.44 -16.47 -1.84
N SER A 203 16.26 -15.18 -1.52
CA SER A 203 15.73 -14.15 -2.42
C SER A 203 16.30 -12.79 -2.01
N ALA A 204 16.81 -12.02 -2.97
CA ALA A 204 17.42 -10.71 -2.71
C ALA A 204 16.42 -9.70 -2.12
N ASP A 205 15.14 -9.84 -2.50
CA ASP A 205 14.01 -9.15 -1.89
C ASP A 205 12.91 -10.15 -1.54
N TYR A 206 12.36 -10.08 -0.32
CA TYR A 206 11.40 -11.06 0.18
C TYR A 206 10.29 -10.44 1.02
N PHE A 207 9.06 -10.46 0.47
CA PHE A 207 7.85 -9.95 1.09
C PHE A 207 6.71 -10.97 0.98
N PRO A 208 6.58 -11.90 1.93
CA PRO A 208 5.54 -12.92 1.88
C PRO A 208 4.13 -12.34 2.06
N ILE A 209 3.11 -13.14 1.72
CA ILE A 209 1.71 -12.76 1.95
C ILE A 209 1.46 -12.52 3.45
N ILE A 210 1.89 -13.45 4.32
CA ILE A 210 1.71 -13.32 5.78
C ILE A 210 3.00 -12.75 6.39
N PRO A 211 2.93 -11.73 7.26
CA PRO A 211 1.73 -11.04 7.75
C PRO A 211 1.34 -9.79 6.94
N TRP A 212 2.11 -9.44 5.91
CA TRP A 212 2.03 -8.15 5.23
C TRP A 212 0.67 -7.83 4.59
N ILE A 213 -0.09 -8.85 4.18
CA ILE A 213 -1.43 -8.69 3.59
C ILE A 213 -2.38 -7.96 4.54
N PHE A 214 -2.26 -8.20 5.85
CA PHE A 214 -3.09 -7.55 6.85
C PHE A 214 -2.82 -6.04 6.92
N LEU A 215 -1.56 -5.62 6.77
CA LEU A 215 -1.21 -4.19 6.71
C LEU A 215 -1.75 -3.53 5.43
N SER A 216 -1.73 -4.25 4.30
CA SER A 216 -2.35 -3.79 3.06
C SER A 216 -3.87 -3.63 3.22
N PHE A 217 -4.54 -4.56 3.91
CA PHE A 217 -5.96 -4.44 4.22
C PHE A 217 -6.26 -3.33 5.22
N THR A 218 -5.41 -3.10 6.23
CA THR A 218 -5.52 -1.93 7.11
C THR A 218 -5.55 -0.64 6.28
N GLY A 219 -4.61 -0.48 5.35
CA GLY A 219 -4.61 0.64 4.41
C GLY A 219 -5.91 0.75 3.62
N TYR A 220 -6.38 -0.37 3.05
CA TYR A 220 -7.64 -0.42 2.30
C TYR A 220 -8.85 0.04 3.11
N PHE A 221 -9.06 -0.51 4.31
CA PHE A 221 -10.20 -0.17 5.16
C PHE A 221 -10.13 1.26 5.69
N ILE A 222 -8.95 1.76 6.06
CA ILE A 222 -8.78 3.18 6.41
C ILE A 222 -9.10 4.08 5.21
N GLY A 223 -8.72 3.69 4.00
CA GLY A 223 -9.07 4.43 2.79
C GLY A 223 -10.57 4.45 2.49
N LYS A 224 -11.30 3.37 2.78
CA LYS A 224 -12.78 3.35 2.73
C LYS A 224 -13.37 4.29 3.77
N PHE A 225 -12.95 4.15 5.02
CA PHE A 225 -13.41 5.00 6.13
C PHE A 225 -13.17 6.49 5.84
N TYR A 226 -12.00 6.84 5.29
CA TYR A 226 -11.69 8.20 4.86
C TYR A 226 -12.66 8.68 3.77
N LYS A 227 -12.98 7.83 2.78
CA LYS A 227 -13.92 8.18 1.71
C LYS A 227 -15.34 8.40 2.25
N ASP A 228 -15.77 7.57 3.19
CA ASP A 228 -17.09 7.66 3.80
C ASP A 228 -17.23 8.95 4.62
N ILE A 229 -16.26 9.27 5.49
CA ILE A 229 -16.25 10.54 6.26
C ILE A 229 -16.30 11.74 5.31
N ASN A 230 -15.47 11.76 4.26
CA ASN A 230 -15.45 12.89 3.33
C ASN A 230 -16.73 12.98 2.50
N THR A 231 -17.41 11.87 2.26
CA THR A 231 -18.68 11.86 1.53
C THR A 231 -19.80 12.40 2.42
N GLU A 232 -19.87 11.96 3.69
CA GLU A 232 -20.87 12.43 4.64
C GLU A 232 -20.71 13.92 4.96
N LYS A 233 -19.49 14.41 5.18
CA LYS A 233 -19.23 15.85 5.34
C LYS A 233 -19.83 16.69 4.20
N ILE A 234 -19.72 16.21 2.95
CA ILE A 234 -20.31 16.89 1.79
C ILE A 234 -21.84 16.85 1.81
N PHE A 235 -22.44 15.78 2.33
CA PHE A 235 -23.90 15.66 2.44
C PHE A 235 -24.47 16.53 3.57
N GLU A 236 -23.90 16.50 4.76
CA GLU A 236 -24.29 17.38 5.89
C GLU A 236 -24.26 18.85 5.46
N ILE A 237 -23.23 19.21 4.70
CA ILE A 237 -23.07 20.55 4.18
C ILE A 237 -24.23 20.97 3.26
N LYS A 238 -24.74 20.03 2.45
CA LYS A 238 -25.78 20.32 1.44
C LYS A 238 -27.20 20.31 2.02
N THR A 239 -27.39 19.82 3.24
CA THR A 239 -28.71 19.65 3.85
C THR A 239 -29.14 20.78 4.78
N ASP A 240 -28.23 21.59 5.32
CA ASP A 240 -28.57 22.73 6.19
C ASP A 240 -28.27 24.08 5.53
N ASP A 241 -29.23 24.99 5.60
CA ASP A 241 -29.23 26.30 4.94
C ASP A 241 -28.17 27.28 5.48
N TYR A 242 -27.52 27.98 4.54
CA TYR A 242 -26.56 29.10 4.64
C TYR A 242 -25.28 28.92 5.49
N LYS A 243 -25.35 28.42 6.72
CA LYS A 243 -24.17 28.28 7.63
C LYS A 243 -23.19 27.21 7.15
N ASN A 244 -23.72 26.13 6.58
CA ASN A 244 -22.92 25.04 6.04
C ASN A 244 -22.35 25.37 4.65
N GLU A 245 -22.94 26.31 3.93
CA GLU A 245 -22.41 26.81 2.66
C GLU A 245 -21.10 27.56 2.87
N ILE A 246 -21.02 28.42 3.90
CA ILE A 246 -19.77 29.08 4.31
C ILE A 246 -18.72 28.05 4.77
N LYS A 247 -19.11 27.05 5.56
CA LYS A 247 -18.20 25.98 6.01
C LYS A 247 -17.66 25.16 4.83
N TYR A 248 -18.49 24.88 3.84
CA TYR A 248 -18.08 24.22 2.60
C TYR A 248 -17.14 25.06 1.76
N GLU A 249 -17.45 26.35 1.60
CA GLU A 249 -16.56 27.27 0.92
C GLU A 249 -15.20 27.36 1.62
N LEU A 250 -15.18 27.37 2.96
CA LEU A 250 -13.95 27.36 3.76
C LEU A 250 -13.16 26.06 3.57
N GLU A 251 -13.79 24.88 3.64
CA GLU A 251 -13.10 23.60 3.38
C GLU A 251 -12.63 23.47 1.92
N CYS A 252 -13.42 23.98 0.97
CA CYS A 252 -13.02 24.03 -0.44
C CYS A 252 -11.83 24.99 -0.62
N LYS A 253 -11.87 26.16 0.01
CA LYS A 253 -10.75 27.12 0.06
C LYS A 253 -9.52 26.48 0.68
N GLU A 254 -9.65 25.75 1.80
CA GLU A 254 -8.53 25.06 2.44
C GLU A 254 -7.92 24.00 1.52
N LYS A 255 -8.74 23.14 0.88
CA LYS A 255 -8.25 22.18 -0.13
C LYS A 255 -7.57 22.88 -1.32
N ILE A 256 -8.13 23.99 -1.79
CA ILE A 256 -7.56 24.80 -2.87
C ILE A 256 -6.22 25.42 -2.44
N GLU A 257 -6.14 25.99 -1.25
CA GLU A 257 -4.93 26.58 -0.68
C GLU A 257 -3.85 25.52 -0.44
N LEU A 258 -4.22 24.36 0.11
CA LEU A 258 -3.30 23.24 0.26
C LEU A 258 -2.75 22.81 -1.11
N ASN A 259 -3.62 22.66 -2.12
CA ASN A 259 -3.19 22.35 -3.49
C ASN A 259 -2.29 23.44 -4.08
N LYS A 260 -2.57 24.73 -3.80
CA LYS A 260 -1.72 25.85 -4.21
C LYS A 260 -0.35 25.78 -3.52
N ILE A 261 -0.29 25.47 -2.22
CA ILE A 261 0.95 25.30 -1.46
C ILE A 261 1.81 24.19 -2.09
N PHE A 262 1.20 23.01 -2.32
CA PHE A 262 1.88 21.88 -2.97
C PHE A 262 2.38 22.21 -4.38
N ARG A 263 1.65 23.06 -5.12
CA ARG A 263 2.00 23.43 -6.50
C ARG A 263 3.02 24.57 -6.58
N LYS A 264 2.96 25.54 -5.67
CA LYS A 264 3.86 26.71 -5.63
C LYS A 264 5.23 26.34 -5.08
N ASN A 265 5.28 25.47 -4.07
CA ASN A 265 6.55 25.00 -3.53
C ASN A 265 7.17 23.94 -4.46
N LYS A 266 8.32 24.28 -5.07
CA LYS A 266 9.03 23.40 -6.01
C LYS A 266 9.40 22.05 -5.38
N ILE A 267 9.80 22.03 -4.11
CA ILE A 267 10.21 20.82 -3.40
C ILE A 267 9.01 19.90 -3.19
N LEU A 268 7.90 20.44 -2.65
CA LEU A 268 6.67 19.66 -2.45
C LEU A 268 6.12 19.12 -3.76
N SER A 269 6.11 19.95 -4.81
CA SER A 269 5.68 19.57 -6.14
C SER A 269 6.55 18.44 -6.70
N PHE A 270 7.87 18.52 -6.55
CA PHE A 270 8.82 17.50 -6.96
C PHE A 270 8.57 16.16 -6.24
N ILE A 271 8.40 16.19 -4.91
CA ILE A 271 8.08 14.98 -4.13
C ILE A 271 6.75 14.37 -4.63
N CYS A 272 5.73 15.18 -4.91
CA CYS A 272 4.49 14.68 -5.51
C CYS A 272 4.72 14.09 -6.93
N VAL A 273 5.62 14.64 -7.75
CA VAL A 273 5.97 14.05 -9.05
C VAL A 273 6.56 12.65 -8.84
N MET A 274 7.51 12.50 -7.92
CA MET A 274 8.10 11.20 -7.60
C MET A 274 7.02 10.18 -7.18
N GLY A 275 6.10 10.59 -6.31
CA GLY A 275 4.99 9.73 -5.89
C GLY A 275 4.02 9.34 -7.02
N ARG A 276 3.83 10.20 -8.03
CA ARG A 276 3.01 9.88 -9.21
C ARG A 276 3.66 8.86 -10.15
N HIS A 277 4.98 8.88 -10.23
CA HIS A 277 5.78 7.95 -11.03
C HIS A 277 6.39 6.83 -10.18
N SER A 278 5.81 6.58 -9.00
CA SER A 278 6.36 5.69 -7.98
C SER A 278 6.76 4.33 -8.55
N LEU A 279 5.86 3.68 -9.30
CA LEU A 279 6.11 2.35 -9.85
C LEU A 279 7.36 2.30 -10.77
N LEU A 280 7.56 3.32 -11.62
CA LEU A 280 8.70 3.34 -12.53
C LEU A 280 10.00 3.52 -11.74
N ILE A 281 10.01 4.46 -10.80
CA ILE A 281 11.17 4.67 -9.91
C ILE A 281 11.44 3.39 -9.14
N TYR A 282 10.39 2.73 -8.66
CA TYR A 282 10.48 1.49 -7.90
C TYR A 282 11.16 0.35 -8.67
N VAL A 283 10.84 0.19 -9.96
CA VAL A 283 11.44 -0.86 -10.79
C VAL A 283 12.89 -0.54 -11.17
N LEU A 284 13.20 0.75 -11.40
CA LEU A 284 14.51 1.15 -11.93
C LEU A 284 15.54 1.53 -10.87
N HIS A 285 15.13 1.86 -9.64
CA HIS A 285 16.04 2.44 -8.66
C HIS A 285 17.28 1.57 -8.41
N GLN A 286 17.15 0.26 -8.20
CA GLN A 286 18.28 -0.59 -7.86
C GLN A 286 19.30 -0.65 -9.01
N VAL A 287 18.83 -0.77 -10.25
CA VAL A 287 19.68 -0.78 -11.45
C VAL A 287 20.41 0.55 -11.61
N VAL A 288 19.70 1.67 -11.40
CA VAL A 288 20.28 3.02 -11.51
C VAL A 288 21.29 3.29 -10.39
N ILE A 289 20.95 2.95 -9.14
CA ILE A 289 21.82 3.15 -7.97
C ILE A 289 23.10 2.35 -8.15
N TYR A 290 22.99 1.05 -8.44
CA TYR A 290 24.14 0.18 -8.66
C TYR A 290 25.02 0.70 -9.80
N GLY A 291 24.43 1.05 -10.96
CA GLY A 291 25.18 1.56 -12.10
C GLY A 291 25.93 2.86 -11.82
N VAL A 292 25.31 3.80 -11.10
CA VAL A 292 25.96 5.07 -10.72
C VAL A 292 27.10 4.83 -9.74
N LEU A 293 26.88 4.02 -8.69
CA LEU A 293 27.92 3.72 -7.72
C LEU A 293 29.08 2.94 -8.35
N TYR A 294 28.78 2.01 -9.26
CA TYR A 294 29.79 1.25 -9.99
C TYR A 294 30.71 2.19 -10.80
N ILE A 295 30.15 3.14 -11.54
CA ILE A 295 30.94 4.15 -12.26
C ILE A 295 31.82 4.94 -11.29
N ILE A 296 31.29 5.38 -10.15
CA ILE A 296 32.05 6.19 -9.19
C ILE A 296 33.21 5.39 -8.59
N PHE A 297 32.97 4.20 -8.09
CA PHE A 297 33.98 3.44 -7.35
C PHE A 297 34.98 2.73 -8.27
N GLU A 298 34.53 2.13 -9.37
CA GLU A 298 35.40 1.32 -10.23
C GLU A 298 36.07 2.13 -11.35
N ILE A 299 35.49 3.26 -11.77
CA ILE A 299 36.03 4.03 -12.91
C ILE A 299 36.70 5.33 -12.44
N ILE A 300 36.19 5.97 -11.38
CA ILE A 300 36.70 7.28 -10.94
C ILE A 300 37.68 7.16 -9.78
N ILE A 301 37.43 6.25 -8.83
CA ILE A 301 38.23 6.11 -7.61
C ILE A 301 39.38 5.10 -7.78
N ASN A 302 39.14 4.00 -8.50
CA ASN A 302 40.15 3.03 -8.93
C ASN A 302 40.92 3.53 -10.17
#